data_AF-A0A7Y3ELZ9-F1
#
_entry.id   AF-A0A7Y3ELZ9-F1
#
_cell.length_a   1.000
_cell.length_b   1.000
_cell.length_c   1.000
_cell.angle_alpha   90.00
_cell.angle_beta   90.00
_cell.angle_gamma   90.00
#
_symmetry.space_group_name_H-M   'P 1'
#
loop_
_entity.id
_entity.type
_entity.pdbx_description
1 polymer ?
#
loop_
_entity_poly.entity_id
_entity_poly.type
_entity_poly.pdbx_seq_one_letter_code
_entity_poly.pdbx_strand_id
1 'polypeptide(L)' 'MKSRVFSVTSVEQIKPHLQDILQEGLAPTLAIVFSSITHDLKELPIVFTKYDIEVFGASSSGEITNDEI' A
#
# COMPACT_ATOMS: atom_id res chain seq x y z
N MET A 1 1.85 15.41 -9.10
CA MET A 1 1.62 13.95 -9.24
C MET A 1 0.32 13.62 -8.51
N LYS A 2 -0.54 12.76 -9.06
CA LYS A 2 -1.74 12.28 -8.35
C LYS A 2 -1.32 11.13 -7.43
N SER A 3 -1.76 11.16 -6.17
CA SER A 3 -1.55 10.09 -5.20
C SER A 3 -2.88 9.59 -4.66
N ARG A 4 -2.89 8.35 -4.18
CA ARG A 4 -4.03 7.76 -3.47
C ARG A 4 -3.51 7.18 -2.16
N VAL A 5 -4.26 7.44 -1.10
CA VAL A 5 -3.98 6.96 0.26
C VAL A 5 -5.13 6.06 0.67
N PHE A 6 -4.82 4.92 1.25
CA PHE A 6 -5.79 4.00 1.84
C PHE A 6 -5.13 3.23 2.97
N SER A 7 -5.95 2.72 3.89
CA SER A 7 -5.52 1.94 5.05
C SER A 7 -6.27 0.62 5.08
N VAL A 8 -5.56 -0.47 5.36
CA VAL A 8 -6.11 -1.84 5.41
C VAL A 8 -5.61 -2.56 6.65
N THR A 9 -6.38 -3.54 7.11
CA THR A 9 -6.00 -4.38 8.26
C THR A 9 -5.43 -5.74 7.85
N SER A 10 -5.56 -6.12 6.57
CA SER A 10 -5.02 -7.35 5.99
C SER A 10 -4.46 -7.09 4.59
N VAL A 11 -3.43 -7.85 4.20
CA VAL A 11 -2.80 -7.82 2.87
C VAL A 11 -3.81 -8.13 1.76
N GLU A 12 -4.81 -8.96 2.03
CA GLU A 12 -5.85 -9.35 1.06
C GLU A 12 -6.72 -8.17 0.62
N GLN A 13 -6.88 -7.16 1.48
CA GLN A 13 -7.67 -5.97 1.20
C GLN A 13 -6.93 -4.99 0.27
N ILE A 14 -5.62 -5.12 0.08
CA ILE A 14 -4.85 -4.23 -0.82
C ILE A 14 -5.32 -4.39 -2.27
N LYS A 15 -5.62 -5.62 -2.68
CA LYS A 15 -6.00 -5.95 -4.05
C LYS A 15 -7.22 -5.18 -4.57
N PRO A 16 -8.39 -5.18 -3.89
CA PRO A 16 -9.55 -4.42 -4.37
C PRO A 16 -9.23 -2.93 -4.49
N HIS A 17 -8.54 -2.34 -3.51
CA HIS A 17 -8.12 -0.93 -3.58
C HIS A 17 -7.23 -0.62 -4.78
N LEU A 18 -6.26 -1.49 -5.10
CA LEU A 18 -5.45 -1.33 -6.30
C LEU A 18 -6.28 -1.41 -7.59
N GLN A 19 -7.28 -2.30 -7.64
CA GLN A 19 -8.17 -2.41 -8.80
C GLN A 19 -9.04 -1.17 -8.99
N ASP A 20 -9.55 -0.58 -7.90
CA ASP A 20 -10.29 0.68 -7.95
C ASP A 20 -9.40 1.83 -8.46
N ILE A 21 -8.18 1.95 -7.91
CA ILE A 21 -7.20 2.98 -8.32
C ILE A 21 -6.87 2.88 -9.81
N LEU A 22 -6.65 1.66 -10.32
CA LEU A 22 -6.37 1.42 -11.73
C LEU A 22 -7.59 1.74 -12.62
N GLN A 23 -8.80 1.42 -12.17
CA GLN A 23 -10.04 1.76 -12.89
C GLN A 23 -10.32 3.26 -12.91
N GLU A 24 -9.93 4.01 -11.88
CA GLU A 24 -9.93 5.48 -11.85
C GLU A 24 -8.91 6.09 -12.84
N GLY A 25 -8.11 5.26 -13.52
CA GLY A 25 -7.12 5.69 -14.51
C GLY A 25 -5.79 6.15 -13.89
N LEU A 26 -5.56 5.91 -12.60
CA LEU A 26 -4.27 6.14 -11.97
C LEU A 26 -3.38 4.90 -12.15
N ALA A 27 -2.22 5.08 -12.76
CA ALA A 27 -1.20 4.04 -12.90
C ALA A 27 0.00 4.37 -12.00
N PRO A 28 -0.06 4.05 -10.70
CA PRO A 28 1.08 4.27 -9.80
C PRO A 28 2.22 3.30 -10.17
N THR A 29 3.46 3.76 -10.08
CA THR A 29 4.65 2.91 -10.21
C THR A 29 5.37 2.73 -8.87
N LEU A 30 4.93 3.46 -7.84
CA LEU A 30 5.55 3.49 -6.51
C LEU A 30 4.46 3.44 -5.43
N ALA A 31 4.64 2.55 -4.46
CA ALA A 31 3.88 2.48 -3.22
C ALA A 31 4.80 2.74 -2.02
N ILE A 32 4.37 3.62 -1.12
CA ILE A 32 5.00 3.83 0.19
C ILE A 32 4.13 3.13 1.21
N VAL A 33 4.67 2.12 1.90
CA VAL A 33 3.87 1.26 2.77
C VAL A 33 4.32 1.38 4.22
N PHE A 34 3.37 1.72 5.08
CA PHE A 34 3.53 1.69 6.52
C PHE A 34 2.76 0.47 7.05
N SER A 35 3.44 -0.40 7.78
CA SER A 35 2.83 -1.64 8.28
C SER A 35 3.22 -1.89 9.73
N SER A 36 2.41 -2.65 10.46
CA SER A 36 2.76 -3.07 11.82
C SER A 36 3.79 -4.20 11.77
N ILE A 37 4.60 -4.36 12.83
CA ILE A 37 5.47 -5.55 13.01
C ILE A 37 4.69 -6.87 13.00
N THR A 38 3.39 -6.81 13.23
CA THR A 38 2.51 -7.99 13.29
C THR A 38 2.13 -8.54 11.92
N HIS A 39 2.38 -7.78 10.85
CA HIS A 39 2.09 -8.19 9.47
C HIS A 39 3.33 -8.77 8.79
N ASP A 40 3.14 -9.76 7.92
CA ASP A 40 4.26 -10.32 7.15
C ASP A 40 4.68 -9.34 6.04
N LEU A 41 5.78 -8.63 6.30
CA LEU A 41 6.36 -7.66 5.38
C LEU A 41 6.86 -8.30 4.07
N LYS A 42 7.01 -9.62 4.00
CA LYS A 42 7.40 -10.33 2.76
C LYS A 42 6.22 -10.50 1.80
N GLU A 43 5.00 -10.58 2.32
CA GLU A 43 3.80 -10.73 1.48
C GLU A 43 3.42 -9.43 0.78
N LEU A 44 3.68 -8.29 1.42
CA LEU A 44 3.41 -6.95 0.88
C LEU A 44 4.03 -6.72 -0.51
N PRO A 45 5.36 -6.81 -0.72
CA PRO A 45 5.96 -6.56 -2.03
C PRO A 45 5.43 -7.50 -3.10
N ILE A 46 5.11 -8.77 -2.75
CA ILE A 46 4.54 -9.74 -3.70
C ILE A 46 3.20 -9.26 -4.27
N VAL A 47 2.36 -8.61 -3.46
CA VAL A 47 1.09 -8.06 -3.93
C VAL A 47 1.33 -6.92 -4.92
N PHE A 48 2.21 -5.98 -4.60
CA PHE A 48 2.47 -4.80 -5.44
C PHE A 48 3.25 -5.14 -6.73
N THR A 49 4.19 -6.09 -6.68
CA THR A 49 4.94 -6.54 -7.87
C THR A 49 4.03 -7.13 -8.95
N LYS A 50 2.89 -7.75 -8.59
CA LYS A 50 1.90 -8.24 -9.57
C LYS A 50 1.27 -7.13 -10.42
N TYR A 51 1.37 -5.88 -9.97
CA TYR A 51 0.84 -4.70 -10.63
C TYR A 51 1.93 -3.78 -11.18
N ASP A 52 3.19 -4.25 -11.24
CA ASP A 52 4.35 -3.45 -11.64
C ASP A 52 4.58 -2.20 -10.75
N ILE A 53 4.24 -2.32 -9.46
CA ILE A 53 4.40 -1.25 -8.46
C ILE A 53 5.58 -1.60 -7.56
N GLU A 54 6.58 -0.72 -7.53
CA GLU A 54 7.70 -0.82 -6.61
C GLU A 54 7.28 -0.39 -5.20
N VAL A 55 7.73 -1.11 -4.17
CA VAL A 55 7.45 -0.77 -2.78
C VAL A 55 8.68 -0.12 -2.17
N PHE A 56 8.54 1.13 -1.73
CA PHE A 56 9.58 1.84 -0.99
C PHE A 56 9.26 1.87 0.49
N GLY A 57 10.04 1.11 1.26
CA GLY A 57 9.93 1.02 2.71
C GLY A 57 8.70 0.23 3.16
N ALA A 58 8.92 -0.75 4.03
CA ALA A 58 7.89 -1.35 4.85
C ALA A 58 8.40 -1.25 6.29
N SER A 59 8.26 -0.06 6.88
CA SER A 59 8.71 0.20 8.25
C SER A 59 7.60 -0.15 9.22
N SER A 60 7.98 -0.69 10.38
CA SER A 60 7.10 -0.77 11.55
C SER A 60 6.71 0.65 11.96
N SER A 61 5.60 1.13 11.43
CA SER A 61 5.02 2.39 11.87
C SER A 61 4.41 2.12 13.23
N GLY A 62 5.17 2.40 14.29
CA GLY A 62 4.61 2.46 15.63
C GLY A 62 3.55 3.56 15.78
N GLU A 63 3.45 4.53 14.84
CA GLU A 63 2.72 5.77 15.10
C GLU A 63 2.25 6.60 13.88
N ILE A 64 2.34 6.11 12.64
CA ILE A 64 1.78 6.87 11.48
C ILE A 64 0.37 6.35 11.19
N THR A 65 -0.60 6.72 12.01
CA THR A 65 -2.01 6.74 11.60
C THR A 65 -2.26 8.07 10.92
N ASN A 66 -2.92 8.06 9.77
CA ASN A 66 -3.33 9.29 9.08
C ASN A 66 -4.50 9.93 9.84
N ASP A 67 -4.24 10.40 11.06
CA ASP A 67 -5.01 11.47 11.69
C ASP A 67 -4.43 12.76 11.12
N GLU A 68 -5.16 13.35 10.18
CA GLU A 68 -4.85 14.66 9.62
C GLU A 68 -4.56 15.66 10.77
N ILE A 69 -3.45 16.41 10.63
CA ILE A 69 -3.26 17.68 11.34
C ILE A 69 -3.76 18.78 10.40
#